data_AF-A0A2S8D5S3-F1
#
_entry.id   AF-A0A2S8D5S3-F1
#
_cell.length_a   1.000
_cell.length_b   1.000
_cell.length_c   1.000
_cell.angle_alpha   90.00
_cell.angle_beta   90.00
_cell.angle_gamma   90.00
#
_symmetry.space_group_name_H-M   'P 1'
#
loop_
_entity.id
_entity.type
_entity.pdbx_description
1 polymer ?
#
loop_
_entity_poly.entity_id
_entity_poly.type
_entity_poly.pdbx_seq_one_letter_code
_entity_poly.pdbx_strand_id
1 'polypeptide(L)'
;RYTESGAVDCDVFFDDRDQAVPYTATADDVAPTGQQIWQELQSGKWGEIAPFTVTPEMLEAAREARRQEIEAWRAEQEAKPFTFEWNGRIWNAGPDSLGRLSPVVMLAKSVTAQTHM
;
A
#
# COMPACT_ATOMS: atom_id res chain seq x y z
N ARG A 1 -3.93 23.46 -8.15
CA ARG A 1 -2.64 22.72 -8.05
C ARG A 1 -2.77 21.40 -8.80
N TYR A 2 -1.69 20.84 -9.32
CA TYR A 2 -1.71 19.48 -9.82
C TYR A 2 -1.84 18.46 -8.68
N THR A 3 -2.56 17.39 -8.96
CA THR A 3 -2.66 16.17 -8.16
C THR A 3 -1.68 15.13 -8.69
N GLU A 4 -1.50 14.02 -7.96
CA GLU A 4 -0.66 12.90 -8.39
C GLU A 4 -1.10 12.30 -9.74
N SER A 5 -2.41 12.31 -10.04
CA SER A 5 -2.95 11.76 -11.30
C SER A 5 -2.81 12.72 -12.49
N GLY A 6 -2.25 13.91 -12.30
CA GLY A 6 -2.19 14.95 -13.32
C GLY A 6 -3.48 15.78 -13.47
N ALA A 7 -4.51 15.49 -12.67
CA ALA A 7 -5.68 16.35 -12.53
C ALA A 7 -5.31 17.65 -11.78
N VAL A 8 -6.17 18.67 -11.88
CA VAL A 8 -5.95 19.98 -11.26
C VAL A 8 -7.06 20.27 -10.26
N ASP A 9 -6.70 20.40 -8.98
CA ASP A 9 -7.59 20.95 -7.96
C ASP A 9 -7.66 22.48 -8.10
N CYS A 10 -8.87 23.00 -8.28
CA CYS A 10 -9.16 24.43 -8.38
C CYS A 10 -10.52 24.78 -7.75
N ASP A 11 -10.76 26.07 -7.54
CA ASP A 11 -12.08 26.58 -7.14
C ASP A 11 -12.75 27.23 -8.37
N VAL A 12 -13.99 26.82 -8.66
CA VAL A 12 -14.74 27.28 -9.84
C VAL A 12 -15.96 28.10 -9.40
N PHE A 13 -16.14 29.27 -9.98
CA PHE A 13 -17.37 30.06 -9.84
C PHE A 13 -18.34 29.69 -10.95
N PHE A 14 -19.56 29.33 -10.58
CA PHE A 14 -20.66 29.06 -11.51
C PHE A 14 -21.67 30.19 -11.44
N ASP A 15 -22.31 30.52 -12.56
CA ASP A 15 -23.26 31.65 -12.65
C ASP A 15 -24.47 31.52 -11.70
N ASP A 16 -24.81 30.30 -11.28
CA ASP A 16 -25.89 30.01 -10.34
C ASP A 16 -25.47 30.11 -8.87
N ARG A 17 -24.20 30.45 -8.58
CA ARG A 17 -23.64 30.45 -7.22
C ARG A 17 -22.79 31.68 -6.94
N ASP A 18 -23.01 32.26 -5.76
CA ASP A 18 -22.21 33.39 -5.25
C ASP A 18 -20.87 32.97 -4.64
N GLN A 19 -20.58 31.66 -4.56
CA GLN A 19 -19.37 31.11 -3.94
C GLN A 19 -18.65 30.16 -4.88
N ALA A 20 -17.32 30.20 -4.81
CA ALA A 20 -16.47 29.25 -5.51
C ALA A 20 -16.68 27.85 -4.94
N VAL A 21 -16.73 26.86 -5.81
CA VAL A 21 -16.93 25.46 -5.46
C VAL A 21 -15.63 24.71 -5.77
N PRO A 22 -15.12 23.91 -4.82
CA PRO A 22 -13.97 23.04 -5.09
C PRO A 22 -14.28 22.07 -6.24
N TYR A 23 -13.37 21.99 -7.19
CA TYR A 23 -13.50 21.16 -8.38
C TYR A 23 -12.15 20.54 -8.74
N THR A 24 -12.17 19.29 -9.17
CA THR A 24 -10.98 18.58 -9.67
C THR A 24 -11.13 18.42 -11.18
N ALA A 25 -10.46 19.29 -11.93
CA ALA A 25 -10.48 19.27 -13.39
C ALA A 25 -9.56 18.19 -13.94
N THR A 26 -10.02 17.47 -14.97
CA THR A 26 -9.25 16.38 -15.60
C THR A 26 -9.19 16.58 -17.11
N ALA A 27 -8.11 16.12 -17.73
CA ALA A 27 -7.96 16.17 -19.19
C ALA A 27 -8.98 15.29 -19.93
N ASP A 28 -9.42 14.22 -19.28
CA ASP A 28 -10.31 13.20 -19.84
C ASP A 28 -11.79 13.49 -19.55
N ASP A 29 -12.13 14.69 -19.05
CA ASP A 29 -13.52 15.04 -18.76
C ASP A 29 -14.36 15.05 -20.05
N VAL A 30 -15.54 14.42 -19.98
CA VAL A 30 -16.49 14.30 -21.10
C VAL A 30 -17.61 15.32 -21.02
N ALA A 31 -17.81 15.98 -19.87
CA ALA A 31 -18.79 17.03 -19.71
C ALA A 31 -18.26 18.33 -20.37
N PRO A 32 -19.09 19.04 -21.18
CA PRO A 32 -18.66 20.28 -21.83
C PRO A 32 -18.10 21.32 -20.86
N THR A 33 -18.72 21.44 -19.69
CA THR A 33 -18.27 22.36 -18.63
C THR A 33 -16.89 21.98 -18.09
N GLY A 34 -16.63 20.69 -17.86
CA GLY A 34 -15.33 20.21 -17.38
C GLY A 34 -14.22 20.40 -18.40
N GLN A 35 -14.52 20.15 -19.68
CA GLN A 35 -13.59 20.42 -20.79
C GLN A 35 -13.24 21.91 -20.89
N GLN A 36 -14.23 22.79 -20.75
CA GLN A 36 -13.99 24.23 -20.77
C GLN A 36 -13.11 24.65 -19.58
N ILE A 37 -13.41 24.18 -18.37
CA ILE A 37 -12.61 24.46 -17.17
C ILE A 37 -11.16 24.00 -17.38
N TRP A 38 -10.95 22.79 -17.90
CA TRP A 38 -9.62 22.26 -18.19
C TRP A 38 -8.86 23.15 -19.19
N GLN A 39 -9.48 23.51 -20.32
CA GLN A 39 -8.86 24.38 -21.32
C GLN A 39 -8.49 25.76 -20.76
N GLU A 40 -9.36 26.35 -19.92
CA GLU A 40 -9.08 27.63 -19.28
C GLU A 40 -7.91 27.54 -18.29
N LEU A 41 -7.82 26.46 -17.50
CA LEU A 41 -6.68 26.22 -16.61
C LEU A 41 -5.38 26.09 -17.40
N GLN A 42 -5.38 25.28 -18.47
CA GLN A 42 -4.19 25.06 -19.30
C GLN A 42 -3.76 26.29 -20.10
N SER A 43 -4.67 27.25 -20.33
CA SER A 43 -4.34 28.51 -21.01
C SER A 43 -3.42 29.43 -20.19
N GLY A 44 -3.28 29.20 -18.88
CA GLY A 44 -2.51 30.06 -17.96
C GLY A 44 -3.19 31.39 -17.62
N LYS A 45 -4.40 31.64 -18.13
CA LYS A 45 -5.20 32.85 -17.86
C LYS A 45 -5.40 33.14 -16.36
N TRP A 46 -5.44 32.08 -15.55
CA TRP A 46 -5.73 32.15 -14.11
C TRP A 46 -4.47 32.00 -13.24
N GLY A 47 -3.28 32.18 -13.84
CA GLY A 47 -1.99 31.99 -13.18
C GLY A 47 -1.38 30.61 -13.43
N GLU A 48 -0.17 30.42 -12.93
CA GLU A 48 0.54 29.15 -13.05
C GLU A 48 -0.03 28.11 -12.09
N ILE A 49 -0.29 26.91 -12.59
CA ILE A 49 -0.79 25.80 -11.78
C ILE A 49 0.38 25.24 -10.98
N ALA A 50 0.33 25.40 -9.66
CA ALA A 50 1.35 24.83 -8.78
C ALA A 50 1.53 23.32 -9.03
N PRO A 51 2.77 22.82 -9.17
CA PRO A 51 3.03 21.40 -9.40
C PRO A 51 2.62 20.56 -8.19
N PHE A 52 2.43 19.27 -8.44
CA PHE A 52 2.24 18.29 -7.38
C PHE A 52 3.56 18.07 -6.64
N THR A 53 3.51 18.10 -5.31
CA THR A 53 4.66 17.84 -4.45
C THR A 53 4.35 16.64 -3.57
N VAL A 54 5.19 15.61 -3.67
CA VAL A 54 5.12 14.44 -2.80
C VAL A 54 5.54 14.84 -1.39
N THR A 55 4.69 14.59 -0.40
CA THR A 55 5.01 14.87 1.01
C THR A 55 5.62 13.63 1.70
N PRO A 56 6.39 13.82 2.79
CA PRO A 56 6.89 12.70 3.58
C PRO A 56 5.78 11.76 4.07
N GLU A 57 4.62 12.31 4.47
CA GLU A 57 3.48 11.54 4.94
C GLU A 57 2.91 10.63 3.83
N MET A 58 2.86 11.11 2.58
CA MET A 58 2.45 10.28 1.44
C MET A 58 3.42 9.11 1.22
N LEU A 59 4.73 9.34 1.37
CA LEU A 59 5.74 8.28 1.24
C LEU A 59 5.65 7.27 2.37
N GLU A 60 5.39 7.72 3.59
CA GLU A 60 5.22 6.84 4.76
C GLU A 60 3.97 5.96 4.60
N ALA A 61 2.84 6.55 4.21
CA ALA A 61 1.62 5.81 3.93
C ALA A 61 1.82 4.77 2.81
N ALA A 62 2.50 5.13 1.72
CA ALA A 62 2.81 4.20 0.63
C ALA A 62 3.73 3.05 1.08
N ARG A 63 4.74 3.35 1.92
CA ARG A 63 5.63 2.33 2.50
C ARG A 63 4.89 1.39 3.45
N GLU A 64 3.99 1.92 4.26
CA GLU A 64 3.18 1.12 5.18
C GLU A 64 2.22 0.21 4.40
N ALA A 65 1.50 0.74 3.42
CA ALA A 65 0.64 -0.07 2.54
C ALA A 65 1.44 -1.20 1.89
N ARG A 66 2.63 -0.90 1.34
CA ARG A 66 3.48 -1.93 0.74
C ARG A 66 3.99 -2.96 1.75
N ARG A 67 4.29 -2.55 2.98
CA ARG A 67 4.68 -3.45 4.06
C ARG A 67 3.55 -4.41 4.40
N GLN A 68 2.32 -3.91 4.54
CA GLN A 68 1.14 -4.71 4.83
C GLN A 68 0.89 -5.76 3.73
N GLU A 69 1.05 -5.38 2.45
CA GLU A 69 0.96 -6.34 1.33
C GLU A 69 2.00 -7.45 1.44
N ILE A 70 3.26 -7.10 1.77
CA ILE A 70 4.35 -8.08 1.94
C ILE A 70 4.07 -8.99 3.13
N GLU A 71 3.60 -8.44 4.25
CA GLU A 71 3.27 -9.20 5.45
C GLU A 71 2.11 -10.17 5.21
N ALA A 72 1.05 -9.74 4.52
CA ALA A 72 -0.06 -10.60 4.13
C ALA A 72 0.43 -11.73 3.22
N TRP A 73 1.21 -11.41 2.18
CA TRP A 73 1.77 -12.43 1.29
C TRP A 73 2.68 -13.40 2.04
N ARG A 74 3.52 -12.89 2.96
CA ARG A 74 4.41 -13.71 3.79
C ARG A 74 3.63 -14.65 4.68
N ALA A 75 2.59 -14.17 5.35
CA ALA A 75 1.73 -15.01 6.18
C ALA A 75 1.09 -16.14 5.36
N GLU A 76 0.62 -15.84 4.15
CA GLU A 76 0.10 -16.86 3.23
C GLU A 76 1.17 -17.87 2.81
N GLN A 77 2.40 -17.43 2.50
CA GLN A 77 3.47 -18.35 2.13
C GLN A 77 3.94 -19.20 3.31
N GLU A 78 4.11 -18.61 4.49
CA GLU A 78 4.57 -19.30 5.69
C GLU A 78 3.54 -20.31 6.23
N ALA A 79 2.25 -20.11 5.94
CA ALA A 79 1.21 -21.08 6.26
C ALA A 79 1.20 -22.31 5.33
N LYS A 80 1.89 -22.28 4.18
CA LYS A 80 1.86 -23.40 3.24
C LYS A 80 2.60 -24.61 3.81
N PRO A 81 2.09 -25.83 3.57
CA PRO A 81 2.81 -27.04 3.93
C PRO A 81 4.10 -27.15 3.12
N PHE A 82 5.18 -27.53 3.79
CA PHE A 82 6.47 -27.79 3.17
C PHE A 82 6.90 -29.21 3.51
N THR A 83 7.14 -30.02 2.48
CA THR A 83 7.65 -31.39 2.64
C THR A 83 8.92 -31.60 1.84
N PHE A 84 9.85 -32.40 2.35
CA PHE A 84 11.08 -32.78 1.65
C PHE A 84 11.38 -34.27 1.84
N GLU A 85 12.11 -34.86 0.90
CA GLU A 85 12.52 -36.26 0.98
C GLU A 85 13.93 -36.41 1.58
N TRP A 86 14.08 -37.35 2.51
CA TRP A 86 15.37 -37.71 3.09
C TRP A 86 15.38 -39.17 3.53
N ASN A 87 16.44 -39.91 3.17
CA ASN A 87 16.60 -41.34 3.44
C ASN A 87 15.39 -42.19 3.00
N GLY A 88 14.82 -41.91 1.82
CA GLY A 88 13.66 -42.62 1.28
C GLY A 88 12.36 -42.39 2.05
N ARG A 89 12.28 -41.33 2.87
CA ARG A 89 11.07 -40.93 3.60
C ARG A 89 10.71 -39.48 3.30
N ILE A 90 9.42 -39.19 3.26
CA ILE A 90 8.89 -37.83 3.15
C ILE A 90 8.74 -37.25 4.56
N TRP A 91 9.34 -36.09 4.79
CA TRP A 91 9.29 -35.36 6.04
C TRP A 91 8.47 -34.09 5.87
N ASN A 92 7.58 -33.82 6.83
CA ASN A 92 6.89 -32.53 6.91
C ASN A 92 7.77 -31.56 7.71
N ALA A 93 8.19 -30.46 7.09
CA ALA A 93 8.92 -29.36 7.70
C ALA A 93 8.11 -28.06 7.73
N GLY A 94 6.81 -28.15 7.50
CA GLY A 94 5.87 -27.04 7.68
C GLY A 94 5.52 -26.77 9.14
N PRO A 95 4.67 -25.74 9.37
CA PRO A 95 4.30 -25.25 10.70
C PRO A 95 3.73 -26.33 11.63
N ASP A 96 3.00 -27.31 11.09
CA ASP A 96 2.42 -28.41 11.87
C ASP A 96 3.48 -29.24 12.60
N SER A 97 4.60 -29.54 11.93
CA SER A 97 5.72 -30.25 12.55
C SER A 97 6.40 -29.39 13.61
N LEU A 98 6.56 -28.09 13.35
CA LEU A 98 7.10 -27.15 14.34
C LEU A 98 6.24 -27.11 15.60
N GLY A 99 4.91 -27.01 15.44
CA GLY A 99 3.96 -27.01 16.56
C GLY A 99 4.03 -28.29 17.39
N ARG A 100 4.14 -29.45 16.74
CA ARG A 100 4.28 -30.75 17.42
C ARG A 100 5.59 -30.89 18.19
N LEU A 101 6.69 -30.40 17.63
CA LEU A 101 8.03 -30.56 18.21
C LEU A 101 8.35 -29.49 19.25
N SER A 102 7.72 -28.31 19.21
CA SER A 102 8.04 -27.17 20.07
C SER A 102 8.05 -27.50 21.58
N PRO A 103 7.05 -28.18 22.16
CA PRO A 103 7.05 -28.51 23.59
C PRO A 103 8.23 -29.41 23.98
N VAL A 104 8.55 -30.40 23.14
CA VAL A 104 9.64 -31.35 23.38
C VAL A 104 11.00 -30.66 23.23
N VAL A 105 11.16 -29.79 22.24
CA VAL A 105 12.38 -29.00 22.03
C VAL A 105 12.62 -28.04 23.20
N MET A 106 11.57 -27.40 23.73
CA MET A 106 11.69 -26.53 24.90
C MET A 106 12.14 -27.32 26.15
N LEU A 107 11.54 -28.49 26.40
CA LEU A 107 11.93 -29.36 27.52
C LEU A 107 13.36 -29.89 27.38
N ALA A 108 13.76 -30.32 26.17
CA ALA A 108 15.11 -30.78 25.92
C ALA A 108 16.14 -29.69 26.23
N LYS A 109 15.89 -28.46 25.77
CA LYS A 109 16.74 -27.29 26.05
C LYS A 109 16.88 -27.02 27.56
N SER A 110 15.78 -27.11 28.32
CA SER A 110 15.85 -26.90 29.78
C SER A 110 16.64 -28.00 30.49
N VAL A 111 16.48 -29.26 30.09
CA VAL A 111 17.23 -30.39 30.66
C VAL A 111 18.72 -30.27 30.35
N THR A 112 19.08 -29.90 29.12
CA THR A 112 20.48 -29.65 28.75
C THR A 112 21.08 -28.52 29.59
N ALA A 113 20.34 -27.41 29.79
CA ALA A 113 20.81 -26.30 30.63
C ALA A 113 21.03 -26.72 32.10
N GLN A 114 20.17 -27.59 32.65
CA GLN A 114 20.32 -28.10 34.02
C GLN A 114 21.46 -29.10 34.18
N THR A 115 21.78 -29.86 33.14
CA THR A 115 22.83 -30.90 33.16
C THR A 115 24.24 -30.29 33.02
N HIS A 116 24.34 -29.07 32.52
CA HIS A 116 25.60 -28.33 32.35
C HIS A 116 25.93 -27.36 33.49
N MET A 117 25.17 -27.37 34.59
CA MET A 117 25.39 -26.57 35.80
C MET A 117 26.00 -27.42 36.92
#